data_AF-A0A498JYF3-F1
#
_entry.id   AF-A0A498JYF3-F1
#
_cell.length_a   1.000
_cell.length_b   1.000
_cell.length_c   1.000
_cell.angle_alpha   90.00
_cell.angle_beta   90.00
_cell.angle_gamma   90.00
#
_symmetry.space_group_name_H-M   'P 1'
#
loop_
_entity.id
_entity.type
_entity.pdbx_description
1 polymer ?
#
loop_
_entity_poly.entity_id
_entity_poly.type
_entity_poly.pdbx_seq_one_letter_code
_entity_poly.pdbx_strand_id
1 'polypeptide(L)'
;MDPLSAISEELAEIDGQIADIFRALSNGFQKLEKIKDSNRQSRQLEELTDKMRDCKRLIKEFDREVKNMERINDPNTSRMLNEKKQSMIKELNSYVALKKQ
;
A
#
# COMPACT_ATOMS: atom_id res chain seq x y z
N MET A 1 18.51 -9.06 6.63
CA MET A 1 17.51 -9.92 5.96
C MET A 1 16.17 -9.51 6.51
N ASP A 2 15.32 -8.91 5.67
CA ASP A 2 13.95 -8.56 6.08
C ASP A 2 13.17 -9.82 6.44
N PRO A 3 12.38 -9.85 7.53
CA PRO A 3 11.65 -11.05 7.96
C PRO A 3 10.75 -11.62 6.87
N LEU A 4 10.22 -10.76 5.99
CA LEU A 4 9.42 -11.15 4.83
C LEU A 4 10.25 -11.90 3.77
N SER A 5 11.49 -11.48 3.50
CA SER A 5 12.36 -12.13 2.52
C SER A 5 12.73 -13.57 2.92
N ALA A 6 12.72 -13.87 4.21
CA ALA A 6 12.91 -15.24 4.72
C ALA A 6 11.67 -16.14 4.52
N ILE A 7 10.49 -15.54 4.28
CA ILE A 7 9.23 -16.25 4.05
C ILE A 7 8.99 -16.37 2.54
N SER A 8 9.09 -15.25 1.81
CA SER A 8 8.97 -15.18 0.36
C SER A 8 9.60 -13.89 -0.16
N GLU A 9 10.45 -14.02 -1.17
CA GLU A 9 11.01 -12.88 -1.90
C GLU A 9 9.92 -12.06 -2.59
N GLU A 10 8.88 -12.72 -3.14
CA GLU A 10 7.75 -12.06 -3.80
C GLU A 10 6.91 -11.23 -2.81
N LEU A 11 6.65 -11.75 -1.61
CA LEU A 11 5.96 -10.96 -0.56
C LEU A 11 6.78 -9.77 -0.11
N ALA A 12 8.11 -9.92 0.00
CA ALA A 12 9.00 -8.82 0.36
C ALA A 12 9.05 -7.75 -0.74
N GLU A 13 9.04 -8.14 -2.01
CA GLU A 13 9.00 -7.22 -3.14
C GLU A 13 7.68 -6.43 -3.16
N ILE A 14 6.54 -7.12 -3.04
CA ILE A 14 5.22 -6.46 -3.02
C ILE A 14 5.12 -5.51 -1.83
N ASP A 15 5.61 -5.90 -0.65
CA ASP A 15 5.66 -5.03 0.53
C ASP A 15 6.48 -3.76 0.29
N GLY A 16 7.67 -3.90 -0.31
CA GLY A 16 8.52 -2.78 -0.69
C GLY A 16 7.84 -1.81 -1.65
N GLN A 17 7.21 -2.35 -2.71
CA GLN A 17 6.45 -1.54 -3.67
C GLN A 17 5.29 -0.78 -3.01
N ILE A 18 4.55 -1.43 -2.10
CA ILE A 18 3.47 -0.79 -1.34
C ILE A 18 4.02 0.34 -0.46
N ALA A 19 5.13 0.10 0.25
CA ALA A 19 5.76 1.11 1.11
C ALA A 19 6.23 2.33 0.32
N ASP A 20 6.82 2.13 -0.86
CA ASP A 20 7.21 3.22 -1.75
C ASP A 20 6.01 4.04 -2.24
N ILE A 21 4.89 3.37 -2.56
CA ILE A 21 3.65 4.07 -2.92
C ILE A 21 3.11 4.87 -1.73
N PHE A 22 3.07 4.31 -0.51
CA PHE A 22 2.63 5.07 0.67
C PHE A 22 3.50 6.30 0.93
N ARG A 23 4.82 6.18 0.80
CA ARG A 23 5.73 7.32 0.88
C ARG A 23 5.43 8.35 -0.21
N ALA A 24 5.14 7.93 -1.44
CA ALA A 24 4.77 8.84 -2.52
C ALA A 24 3.41 9.53 -2.26
N LEU A 25 2.43 8.79 -1.74
CA LEU A 25 1.10 9.32 -1.38
C LEU A 25 1.23 10.35 -0.26
N SER A 26 1.92 10.02 0.84
CA SER A 26 2.16 10.93 1.96
C SER A 26 2.77 12.26 1.49
N ASN A 27 3.87 12.18 0.74
CA ASN A 27 4.54 13.37 0.21
C ASN A 27 3.66 14.15 -0.78
N GLY A 28 2.87 13.46 -1.60
CA GLY A 28 2.03 14.11 -2.60
C GLY A 28 0.81 14.80 -2.00
N PHE A 29 0.16 14.22 -0.98
CA PHE A 29 -0.93 14.89 -0.25
C PHE A 29 -0.42 16.11 0.53
N GLN A 30 0.73 16.02 1.20
CA GLN A 30 1.37 17.19 1.84
C GLN A 30 1.70 18.32 0.86
N LYS A 31 2.05 17.99 -0.39
CA LYS A 31 2.28 18.98 -1.45
C LYS A 31 0.96 19.54 -1.97
N LEU A 32 -0.08 18.70 -2.12
CA LEU A 32 -1.40 19.07 -2.61
C LEU A 32 -2.01 20.20 -1.78
N GLU A 33 -1.89 20.14 -0.44
CA GLU A 33 -2.37 21.18 0.48
C GLU A 33 -1.73 22.57 0.25
N LYS A 34 -0.54 22.61 -0.37
CA LYS A 34 0.21 23.85 -0.62
C LYS A 34 -0.04 24.43 -2.01
N ILE A 35 -0.70 23.68 -2.90
CA ILE A 35 -1.00 24.12 -4.27
C ILE A 35 -2.22 25.03 -4.24
N LYS A 36 -2.04 26.29 -4.67
CA LYS A 36 -3.13 27.28 -4.79
C LYS A 36 -3.84 27.25 -6.15
N ASP A 37 -3.14 26.80 -7.19
CA ASP A 37 -3.68 26.72 -8.54
C ASP A 37 -4.56 25.47 -8.70
N SER A 38 -5.85 25.67 -8.93
CA SER A 38 -6.83 24.58 -8.99
C SER A 38 -6.53 23.57 -10.10
N ASN A 39 -6.03 24.01 -11.26
CA ASN A 39 -5.72 23.10 -12.36
C ASN A 39 -4.56 22.15 -12.01
N ARG A 40 -3.51 22.68 -11.37
CA ARG A 40 -2.39 21.88 -10.86
C ARG A 40 -2.82 20.97 -9.71
N GLN A 41 -3.71 21.44 -8.84
CA GLN A 41 -4.26 20.64 -7.75
C GLN A 41 -5.03 19.43 -8.29
N SER A 42 -5.90 19.63 -9.28
CA SER A 42 -6.67 18.54 -9.91
C SER A 42 -5.76 17.49 -10.56
N ARG A 43 -4.72 17.91 -11.30
CA ARG A 43 -3.75 16.99 -11.91
C ARG A 43 -2.99 16.18 -10.86
N GLN A 44 -2.54 16.83 -9.78
CA GLN A 44 -1.83 16.15 -8.70
C GLN A 44 -2.74 15.13 -7.99
N LEU A 45 -4.03 15.46 -7.83
CA LEU A 45 -5.01 14.56 -7.22
C LEU A 45 -5.31 13.34 -8.11
N GLU A 46 -5.32 13.51 -9.43
CA GLU A 46 -5.43 12.41 -10.39
C GLU A 46 -4.25 11.44 -10.27
N GLU A 47 -3.01 11.96 -10.28
CA GLU A 47 -1.80 11.14 -10.08
C GLU A 47 -1.79 10.40 -8.73
N LEU A 48 -2.27 11.05 -7.66
CA LEU A 48 -2.41 10.42 -6.34
C LEU A 48 -3.49 9.34 -6.36
N THR A 49 -4.57 9.55 -7.11
CA THR A 49 -5.65 8.58 -7.29
C THR A 49 -5.15 7.32 -7.98
N ASP A 50 -4.36 7.46 -9.04
CA ASP A 50 -3.83 6.30 -9.76
C ASP A 50 -2.84 5.51 -8.89
N LYS A 51 -1.97 6.19 -8.13
CA LYS A 51 -1.12 5.52 -7.13
C LYS A 51 -1.94 4.75 -6.08
N MET A 52 -3.07 5.30 -5.60
CA MET A 52 -3.96 4.56 -4.69
C MET A 52 -4.58 3.31 -5.34
N ARG A 53 -4.91 3.37 -6.65
CA ARG A 53 -5.42 2.20 -7.39
C ARG A 53 -4.34 1.13 -7.53
N ASP A 54 -3.12 1.52 -7.86
CA ASP A 54 -1.97 0.62 -7.94
C ASP A 54 -1.68 -0.02 -6.58
N CYS A 55 -1.66 0.76 -5.49
CA CYS A 55 -1.51 0.22 -4.14
C CYS A 55 -2.61 -0.79 -3.81
N LYS A 56 -3.88 -0.50 -4.16
CA LYS A 56 -4.99 -1.45 -3.97
C LYS A 56 -4.78 -2.76 -4.75
N ARG A 57 -4.20 -2.70 -5.96
CA ARG A 57 -3.86 -3.89 -6.75
C ARG A 57 -2.78 -4.70 -6.04
N LEU A 58 -1.71 -4.07 -5.59
CA LEU A 58 -0.60 -4.72 -4.89
C LEU A 58 -1.05 -5.35 -3.57
N ILE A 59 -1.92 -4.70 -2.79
CA ILE A 59 -2.47 -5.30 -1.56
C ILE A 59 -3.28 -6.58 -1.86
N LYS A 60 -4.00 -6.63 -2.98
CA LYS A 60 -4.70 -7.86 -3.41
C LYS A 60 -3.72 -8.94 -3.86
N GLU A 61 -2.63 -8.56 -4.49
CA GLU A 61 -1.54 -9.46 -4.89
C GLU A 61 -0.84 -10.04 -3.66
N PHE A 62 -0.52 -9.20 -2.68
CA PHE A 62 -0.03 -9.62 -1.37
C PHE A 62 -0.97 -10.63 -0.70
N ASP A 63 -2.28 -10.34 -0.65
CA ASP A 63 -3.28 -11.26 -0.09
C ASP A 63 -3.36 -12.60 -0.84
N ARG A 64 -3.19 -12.58 -2.17
CA ARG A 64 -3.16 -13.78 -3.00
C ARG A 64 -1.93 -14.62 -2.68
N GLU A 65 -0.76 -14.01 -2.59
CA GLU A 65 0.47 -14.74 -2.28
C GLU A 65 0.48 -15.30 -0.86
N VAL A 66 -0.04 -14.55 0.12
CA VAL A 66 -0.26 -15.07 1.47
C VAL A 66 -1.13 -16.34 1.43
N LYS A 67 -2.24 -16.33 0.69
CA LYS A 67 -3.15 -17.49 0.55
C LYS A 67 -2.52 -18.68 -0.18
N ASN A 68 -1.67 -18.43 -1.18
CA ASN A 68 -0.93 -19.51 -1.86
C ASN A 68 -0.01 -20.24 -0.87
N MET A 69 0.58 -19.51 0.07
CA MET A 69 1.51 -20.04 1.07
C MET A 69 0.84 -20.52 2.35
N GLU A 70 -0.46 -20.27 2.58
CA GLU A 70 -1.18 -20.68 3.81
C GLU A 70 -1.12 -22.19 4.09
N ARG A 71 -0.89 -23.03 3.07
CA ARG A 71 -0.71 -24.49 3.25
C ARG A 71 0.66 -24.88 3.79
N ILE A 72 1.64 -23.99 3.67
CA ILE A 72 3.06 -24.23 3.97
C ILE A 72 3.48 -23.47 5.24
N ASN A 73 2.87 -22.31 5.49
CA ASN A 73 3.20 -21.44 6.61
C ASN A 73 2.63 -21.93 7.95
N ASP A 74 3.39 -21.72 9.02
CA ASP A 74 2.91 -21.96 10.37
C ASP A 74 1.87 -20.91 10.80
N PRO A 75 1.02 -21.21 11.80
CA PRO A 75 -0.05 -20.30 12.23
C PRO A 75 0.42 -18.91 12.68
N ASN A 76 1.66 -18.76 13.19
CA ASN A 76 2.18 -17.46 13.60
C ASN A 76 2.58 -16.62 12.39
N THR A 77 3.23 -17.22 11.40
CA THR A 77 3.55 -16.56 10.13
C THR A 77 2.27 -16.10 9.42
N SER A 78 1.25 -16.95 9.34
CA SER A 78 -0.04 -16.59 8.73
C SER A 78 -0.76 -15.46 9.48
N ARG A 79 -0.66 -15.41 10.82
CA ARG A 79 -1.20 -14.31 11.62
C ARG A 79 -0.46 -13.00 11.31
N MET A 80 0.87 -13.00 11.34
CA MET A 80 1.70 -11.83 11.06
C MET A 80 1.41 -11.23 9.68
N LEU A 81 1.33 -12.08 8.64
CA LEU A 81 1.02 -11.65 7.28
C LEU A 81 -0.38 -11.04 7.16
N ASN A 82 -1.37 -11.61 7.85
CA ASN A 82 -2.72 -11.05 7.90
C ASN A 82 -2.78 -9.71 8.63
N GLU A 83 -2.10 -9.55 9.76
CA GLU A 83 -1.99 -8.28 10.48
C GLU A 83 -1.35 -7.19 9.61
N LYS A 84 -0.27 -7.55 8.91
CA LYS A 84 0.42 -6.64 7.98
C LYS A 84 -0.49 -6.19 6.85
N LYS A 85 -1.21 -7.12 6.21
CA LYS A 85 -2.24 -6.81 5.21
C LYS A 85 -3.30 -5.84 5.76
N GLN A 86 -3.81 -6.07 6.97
CA GLN A 86 -4.81 -5.18 7.57
C GLN A 86 -4.24 -3.78 7.82
N SER A 87 -2.97 -3.67 8.22
CA SER A 87 -2.30 -2.37 8.36
C SER A 87 -2.25 -1.61 7.03
N MET A 88 -1.83 -2.28 5.94
CA MET A 88 -1.79 -1.67 4.60
C MET A 88 -3.18 -1.19 4.14
N ILE A 89 -4.23 -1.98 4.39
CA ILE A 89 -5.62 -1.59 4.05
C ILE A 89 -6.03 -0.34 4.83
N LYS A 90 -5.73 -0.30 6.14
CA LYS A 90 -6.04 0.87 6.99
C LYS A 90 -5.30 2.11 6.50
N GLU A 91 -4.02 1.98 6.18
CA GLU A 91 -3.21 3.08 5.68
C GLU A 91 -3.72 3.59 4.32
N LEU A 92 -4.03 2.70 3.37
CA LEU A 92 -4.64 3.09 2.09
C LEU A 92 -5.98 3.82 2.29
N ASN A 93 -6.83 3.33 3.20
CA ASN A 93 -8.12 3.97 3.50
C ASN A 93 -7.95 5.37 4.10
N SER A 94 -6.85 5.64 4.80
CA SER A 94 -6.55 6.98 5.32
C SER A 94 -6.36 8.00 4.18
N TYR A 95 -5.64 7.63 3.11
CA TYR A 95 -5.46 8.45 1.91
C TYR A 95 -6.76 8.60 1.10
N VAL A 96 -7.58 7.55 1.05
CA VAL A 96 -8.91 7.62 0.42
C VAL A 96 -9.81 8.63 1.14
N ALA A 97 -9.70 8.74 2.48
CA ALA A 97 -10.44 9.75 3.24
C ALA A 97 -9.93 11.16 2.95
N LEU A 98 -8.61 11.37 2.86
CA LEU A 98 -8.01 12.66 2.49
C LEU A 98 -8.46 13.16 1.11
N LYS A 99 -8.66 12.26 0.15
CA LYS A 99 -9.21 12.62 -1.17
C LYS A 99 -10.67 13.08 -1.13
N LYS A 100 -11.46 12.63 -0.15
CA LYS A 100 -12.90 12.92 -0.05
C LYS A 100 -13.22 14.24 0.64
N GLN A 101 -12.24 14.86 1.29
CA GLN A 101 -12.35 16.21 1.88
C GLN A 101 -12.22 17.26 0.78
#